data_AF-A0A093ZR74-F1
#
_entry.id   AF-A0A093ZR74-F1
#
_cell.length_a   1.000
_cell.length_b   1.000
_cell.length_c   1.000
_cell.angle_alpha   90.00
_cell.angle_beta   90.00
_cell.angle_gamma   90.00
#
_symmetry.space_group_name_H-M   'P 1'
#
loop_
_entity.id
_entity.type
_entity.pdbx_description
1 polymer ?
#
loop_
_entity_poly.entity_id
_entity_poly.type
_entity_poly.pdbx_seq_one_letter_code
_entity_poly.pdbx_strand_id
1 'polypeptide(L)' 'IFGKTEVNGDNADPLWEYIKSEKPGLMGLKRVKWNFEKFLISRDGKVVERWASTKKPETLEEDVLKEIAKKAAEPVKSEL' A
#
# COMPACT_ATOMS: atom_id res chain seq x y z
N ILE A 1 6.13 -0.43 -21.35
CA ILE A 1 4.84 0.01 -20.76
C ILE A 1 4.33 -1.11 -19.88
N PHE A 2 3.87 -0.80 -18.67
CA PHE A 2 3.37 -1.80 -17.72
C PHE A 2 2.11 -2.51 -18.27
N GLY A 3 2.05 -3.84 -18.15
CA GLY A 3 0.91 -4.66 -18.57
C GLY A 3 0.06 -5.12 -17.39
N LYS A 4 -1.02 -5.88 -17.68
CA LYS A 4 -1.80 -6.54 -16.63
C LYS A 4 -0.93 -7.56 -15.90
N THR A 5 -0.92 -7.51 -14.57
CA THR A 5 -0.20 -8.46 -13.72
C THR A 5 -1.16 -9.30 -12.89
N GLU A 6 -0.69 -10.45 -12.42
CA GLU A 6 -1.40 -11.25 -11.43
C GLU A 6 -1.12 -10.70 -10.02
N VAL A 7 -2.16 -10.63 -9.18
CA VAL A 7 -2.05 -10.09 -7.82
C VAL A 7 -1.98 -11.19 -6.76
N ASN A 8 -2.32 -12.43 -7.12
CA ASN A 8 -2.42 -13.59 -6.26
C ASN A 8 -2.00 -14.85 -7.02
N GLY A 9 -1.65 -15.91 -6.29
CA GLY A 9 -1.28 -17.19 -6.88
C GLY A 9 0.21 -17.27 -7.18
N ASP A 10 0.63 -18.38 -7.76
CA ASP A 10 2.05 -18.71 -7.93
C ASP A 10 2.77 -17.79 -8.93
N ASN A 11 2.01 -17.11 -9.81
CA ASN A 11 2.52 -16.15 -10.78
C ASN A 11 2.29 -14.69 -10.36
N ALA A 12 1.95 -14.44 -9.09
CA ALA A 12 1.77 -13.08 -8.61
C ALA A 12 3.05 -12.27 -8.84
N ASP A 13 2.89 -11.03 -9.31
CA ASP A 13 4.03 -10.14 -9.52
C ASP A 13 4.81 -9.94 -8.21
N PRO A 14 6.15 -9.91 -8.23
CA PRO A 14 6.95 -9.70 -7.02
C PRO A 14 6.56 -8.45 -6.21
N LEU A 15 6.11 -7.38 -6.88
CA LEU A 15 5.60 -6.19 -6.21
C LEU A 15 4.34 -6.50 -5.39
N TRP A 16 3.42 -7.31 -5.94
CA TRP A 16 2.21 -7.70 -5.22
C TRP A 16 2.51 -8.64 -4.06
N GLU A 17 3.45 -9.58 -4.21
CA GLU A 17 3.90 -10.41 -3.10
C GLU A 17 4.46 -9.57 -1.94
N TYR A 18 5.32 -8.59 -2.24
CA TYR A 18 5.83 -7.64 -1.26
C TYR A 18 4.71 -6.84 -0.59
N ILE A 19 3.83 -6.20 -1.37
CA ILE A 19 2.77 -5.34 -0.81
C ILE A 19 1.85 -6.12 0.14
N LYS A 20 1.46 -7.34 -0.25
CA LYS A 20 0.60 -8.22 0.56
C LYS A 20 1.29 -8.76 1.81
N SER A 21 2.62 -8.93 1.78
CA SER A 21 3.39 -9.43 2.92
C SER A 21 3.62 -8.37 3.98
N GLU A 22 3.89 -7.13 3.56
CA GLU A 22 4.17 -6.01 4.47
C GLU A 22 2.96 -5.64 5.35
N LYS A 23 1.75 -5.63 4.76
CA LYS A 23 0.52 -5.38 5.50
C LYS A 23 -0.53 -6.47 5.23
N PRO A 24 -0.50 -7.58 5.98
CA PRO A 24 -1.50 -8.62 5.84
C PRO A 24 -2.88 -8.09 6.28
N GLY A 25 -3.93 -8.64 5.67
CA GLY A 25 -5.31 -8.34 6.03
C GLY A 25 -5.75 -9.04 7.33
N LEU A 26 -7.06 -9.09 7.54
CA LEU A 26 -7.65 -9.68 8.73
C LEU A 26 -7.17 -11.12 8.96
N MET A 27 -6.84 -11.47 10.21
CA MET A 27 -6.31 -12.79 10.59
C MET A 27 -5.01 -13.20 9.87
N GLY A 28 -4.20 -12.24 9.42
CA GLY A 28 -2.93 -12.53 8.75
C GLY A 28 -3.08 -12.95 7.29
N LEU A 29 -4.29 -12.86 6.71
CA LEU A 29 -4.53 -13.21 5.31
C LEU A 29 -3.82 -12.22 4.37
N LYS A 30 -2.81 -12.71 3.66
CA LYS A 30 -2.05 -11.91 2.69
C LYS A 30 -2.80 -11.71 1.38
N ARG A 31 -3.53 -12.73 0.91
CA ARG A 31 -4.26 -12.73 -0.37
C ARG A 31 -5.16 -11.50 -0.53
N VAL A 32 -5.13 -10.88 -1.72
CA VAL A 32 -6.09 -9.84 -2.10
C VAL A 32 -7.45 -10.49 -2.31
N LYS A 33 -8.47 -10.08 -1.56
CA LYS A 33 -9.74 -10.83 -1.47
C LYS A 33 -10.69 -10.55 -2.63
N TRP A 34 -10.69 -9.32 -3.15
CA TRP A 34 -11.60 -8.90 -4.21
C TRP A 34 -11.05 -7.68 -4.95
N ASN A 35 -11.69 -7.31 -6.06
CA ASN A 35 -11.40 -6.09 -6.79
C ASN A 35 -11.52 -4.86 -5.86
N PHE A 36 -10.68 -3.85 -6.08
CA PHE A 36 -10.64 -2.59 -5.33
C PHE A 36 -10.21 -2.68 -3.86
N GLU A 37 -9.43 -3.69 -3.48
CA GLU A 37 -8.63 -3.60 -2.24
C GLU A 37 -7.56 -2.51 -2.42
N LYS A 38 -7.28 -1.75 -1.37
CA LYS A 38 -6.51 -0.49 -1.47
C LYS A 38 -5.33 -0.57 -0.52
N PHE A 39 -4.18 -0.07 -0.97
CA PHE A 39 -2.95 -0.01 -0.19
C PHE A 39 -2.39 1.40 -0.27
N LEU A 40 -1.95 1.95 0.86
CA LEU A 40 -1.24 3.22 0.90
C LEU A 40 0.24 2.95 1.03
N ILE A 41 1.02 3.48 0.09
CA ILE A 41 2.48 3.38 0.07
C ILE A 41 3.05 4.76 0.40
N SER A 42 3.89 4.82 1.42
CA SER A 42 4.59 6.05 1.81
C SER A 42 5.69 6.40 0.81
N ARG A 43 6.22 7.62 0.90
CA ARG A 43 7.26 8.10 -0.02
C ARG A 43 8.58 7.33 0.08
N ASP A 44 8.88 6.72 1.22
CA ASP A 44 10.02 5.83 1.43
C ASP A 44 9.74 4.38 1.00
N GLY A 45 8.60 4.10 0.37
CA GLY A 45 8.27 2.80 -0.22
C GLY A 45 7.69 1.79 0.75
N LYS A 46 7.30 2.19 1.96
CA LYS A 46 6.67 1.30 2.95
C LYS A 46 5.16 1.21 2.75
N VAL A 47 4.61 0.03 2.98
CA VAL A 47 3.15 -0.18 2.98
C VAL A 47 2.59 0.27 4.32
N VAL A 48 2.01 1.47 4.38
CA VAL A 48 1.55 2.08 5.63
C VAL A 48 0.10 1.77 5.94
N GLU A 49 -0.75 1.50 4.95
CA GLU A 49 -2.13 1.07 5.20
C GLU A 49 -2.69 0.08 4.16
N ARG A 50 -3.72 -0.66 4.59
CA ARG A 50 -4.49 -1.59 3.74
C ARG A 50 -5.97 -1.53 4.09
N TRP A 51 -6.81 -1.34 3.08
CA TRP A 51 -8.27 -1.32 3.25
C TRP A 51 -8.97 -2.33 2.34
N ALA A 52 -9.99 -2.97 2.91
CA ALA A 52 -10.87 -3.88 2.18
C ALA A 52 -11.63 -3.15 1.05
N SER A 53 -12.09 -3.92 0.06
CA SER A 53 -12.82 -3.40 -1.10
C SER A 53 -14.03 -2.52 -0.75
N THR A 54 -14.70 -2.82 0.37
CA THR A 54 -15.89 -2.12 0.85
C THR A 54 -15.60 -0.75 1.47
N LYS A 55 -14.34 -0.43 1.78
CA LYS A 55 -13.96 0.88 2.33
C LYS A 55 -14.08 1.94 1.23
N LYS A 56 -14.89 2.95 1.52
CA LYS A 56 -15.17 4.09 0.65
C LYS A 56 -13.90 4.94 0.44
N PRO A 57 -13.50 5.24 -0.81
CA PRO A 57 -12.30 6.03 -1.09
C PRO A 57 -12.25 7.38 -0.38
N GLU A 58 -13.39 8.05 -0.23
CA GLU A 58 -13.49 9.37 0.40
C GLU A 58 -13.08 9.33 1.88
N THR A 59 -13.25 8.18 2.54
CA THR A 59 -12.85 7.99 3.94
C THR A 59 -11.35 7.77 4.12
N LEU A 60 -10.57 7.72 3.03
CA LEU A 60 -9.12 7.50 3.05
C LEU A 60 -8.33 8.82 3.02
N GLU A 61 -9.00 9.94 2.70
CA GLU A 61 -8.36 11.23 2.48
C GLU A 61 -7.53 11.68 3.69
N GLU A 62 -8.06 11.51 4.90
CA GLU A 62 -7.35 11.88 6.13
C GLU A 62 -6.01 11.13 6.28
N ASP A 63 -5.98 9.83 6.02
CA ASP A 63 -4.77 9.01 6.12
C ASP A 63 -3.75 9.38 5.03
N VAL A 64 -4.22 9.69 3.83
CA VAL A 64 -3.37 10.17 2.73
C VAL A 64 -2.76 11.53 3.05
N LEU A 65 -3.56 12.49 3.54
CA LEU A 65 -3.08 13.83 3.92
C LEU A 65 -2.09 13.77 5.07
N LYS A 66 -2.32 12.91 6.07
CA LYS A 66 -1.35 12.65 7.14
C LYS A 66 -0.02 12.16 6.57
N GLU A 67 -0.04 11.21 5.63
CA GLU A 67 1.19 10.68 5.04
C GLU A 67 1.95 11.73 4.21
N ILE A 68 1.22 12.57 3.47
CA ILE A 68 1.81 13.70 2.73
C ILE A 68 2.46 14.70 3.70
N ALA A 69 1.80 15.02 4.82
CA ALA A 69 2.28 15.99 5.80
C ALA A 69 3.55 15.54 6.53
N LYS A 70 3.79 14.23 6.70
CA LYS A 70 4.99 13.71 7.40
C LYS A 70 6.30 14.22 6.80
N LYS A 71 6.37 14.42 5.48
CA LYS A 71 7.60 14.91 4.84
C LYS A 71 7.80 16.42 4.92
N ALA A 72 6.78 17.20 5.25
CA ALA A 72 6.98 18.63 5.56
C ALA A 72 7.79 18.83 6.86
N ALA A 73 7.95 17.77 7.67
CA ALA A 73 8.59 17.82 8.98
C ALA A 73 10.01 17.20 9.04
N GLU A 74 10.52 16.59 7.96
CA GLU A 74 11.85 15.96 7.97
C GLU A 74 12.86 16.75 7.11
N PRO A 75 13.89 17.38 7.71
CA PRO A 75 14.97 17.97 6.93
C PRO A 75 15.71 16.84 6.22
N VAL A 76 15.91 17.02 4.91
CA VAL A 76 16.76 16.15 4.09
C VAL A 76 18.10 16.01 4.80
N LYS A 77 18.44 14.80 5.28
CA LYS A 77 19.78 14.52 5.76
C LYS A 77 20.73 14.73 4.58
N SER A 78 21.45 15.85 4.65
CA SER A 78 22.65 16.12 3.87
C SER A 78 23.65 15.01 4.16
N GLU A 79 23.72 14.03 3.28
CA GLU A 79 24.85 13.11 3.26
C GLU A 79 26.06 13.89 2.74
N LEU A 80 27.02 14.13 3.64
CA LEU A 80 28.39 14.58 3.36
C LEU A 80 29.23 13.39 2.90
#